data_AF-A0A378U729-F1
#
_entry.id   AF-A0A378U729-F1
#
_cell.length_a   1.000
_cell.length_b   1.000
_cell.length_c   1.000
_cell.angle_alpha   90.00
_cell.angle_beta   90.00
_cell.angle_gamma   90.00
#
_symmetry.space_group_name_H-M   'P 1'
#
loop_
_entity.id
_entity.type
_entity.pdbx_description
1 polymer ?
#
loop_
_entity_poly.entity_id
_entity_poly.type
_entity_poly.pdbx_seq_one_letter_code
_entity_poly.pdbx_strand_id
1 'polypeptide(L)'
;MPDDVQELPTLSATDQDAIGRWLREQRIGTTLTDVAPLTGGTQNIVVGMSVDGRRMVLRRPPLHPRPTSDKTMLREIAVLRTLAGSAVPHPGFIAACTDLDVIGVVFYLMEEVDGFNPGTEVSQAYQDDADLRYRVGLSYAGSLAELGNVAWENSELAAIRRPGSFLARQVPQFLGLLNSYRHEQYSPESLAGGGVGPVAGGPSAARCRTGHHARRRPPQQRPVAPRGARAGRVHRLGDVHHRRSAARSRVDAGVLARRPQSDQRGIGTGRTRRSCAP
;
A
#
# COMPACT_ATOMS: atom_id res chain seq x y z
N MET A 1 -35.07 4.20 2.13
CA MET A 1 -34.14 4.24 0.99
C MET A 1 -33.74 2.80 0.75
N PRO A 2 -33.91 2.21 -0.44
CA PRO A 2 -33.29 0.93 -0.72
C PRO A 2 -31.78 1.12 -0.51
N ASP A 3 -31.14 0.19 0.19
CA ASP A 3 -29.69 0.07 0.17
C ASP A 3 -29.30 -0.22 -1.28
N ASP A 4 -29.01 0.83 -2.06
CA ASP A 4 -28.30 0.69 -3.31
C ASP A 4 -26.91 0.13 -2.96
N VAL A 5 -26.80 -1.20 -3.02
CA VAL A 5 -25.53 -1.91 -2.90
C VAL A 5 -24.71 -1.43 -4.09
N GLN A 6 -23.91 -0.39 -3.86
CA GLN A 6 -23.08 0.20 -4.88
C GLN A 6 -22.05 -0.85 -5.30
N GLU A 7 -22.27 -1.46 -6.45
CA GLU A 7 -21.43 -2.52 -6.99
C GLU A 7 -20.01 -1.97 -7.13
N LEU A 8 -19.07 -2.58 -6.39
CA LEU A 8 -17.70 -2.10 -6.36
C LEU A 8 -17.06 -2.32 -7.74
N PRO A 9 -16.34 -1.32 -8.29
CA PRO A 9 -15.72 -1.48 -9.60
C PRO A 9 -14.69 -2.62 -9.56
N THR A 10 -14.76 -3.49 -10.55
CA THR A 10 -13.87 -4.66 -10.72
C THR A 10 -13.30 -4.72 -12.14
N LEU A 11 -12.54 -5.76 -12.46
CA LEU A 11 -11.96 -6.01 -13.78
C LEU A 11 -13.02 -6.52 -14.77
N SER A 12 -13.01 -5.96 -15.99
CA SER A 12 -13.82 -6.49 -17.09
C SER A 12 -13.35 -7.90 -17.50
N ALA A 13 -14.20 -8.68 -18.17
CA ALA A 13 -13.81 -9.99 -18.69
C ALA A 13 -12.59 -9.92 -19.63
N THR A 14 -12.55 -8.90 -20.50
CA THR A 14 -11.41 -8.64 -21.39
C THR A 14 -10.12 -8.34 -20.61
N ASP A 15 -10.20 -7.55 -19.53
CA ASP A 15 -9.04 -7.28 -18.67
C ASP A 15 -8.57 -8.56 -17.98
N GLN A 16 -9.49 -9.39 -17.49
CA GLN A 16 -9.16 -10.67 -16.86
C GLN A 16 -8.43 -11.61 -17.83
N ASP A 17 -8.87 -11.69 -19.09
CA ASP A 17 -8.21 -12.49 -20.13
C ASP A 17 -6.81 -11.96 -20.49
N ALA A 18 -6.66 -10.63 -20.59
CA ALA A 18 -5.38 -9.99 -20.84
C ALA A 18 -4.40 -10.21 -19.68
N ILE A 19 -4.86 -10.04 -18.44
CA ILE A 19 -4.07 -10.33 -17.24
C ILE A 19 -3.72 -11.82 -17.17
N GLY A 20 -4.63 -12.72 -17.51
CA GLY A 20 -4.37 -14.17 -17.57
C GLY A 20 -3.30 -14.56 -18.59
N ARG A 21 -3.20 -13.85 -19.72
CA ARG A 21 -2.07 -14.00 -20.66
C ARG A 21 -0.78 -13.44 -20.07
N TRP A 22 -0.82 -12.23 -19.55
CA TRP A 22 0.33 -11.58 -18.93
C TRP A 22 0.93 -12.41 -17.76
N LEU A 23 0.10 -12.98 -16.90
CA LEU A 23 0.51 -13.88 -15.80
C LEU A 23 1.35 -15.07 -16.30
N ARG A 24 0.94 -15.67 -17.42
CA ARG A 24 1.64 -16.79 -18.05
C ARG A 24 2.98 -16.36 -18.64
N GLU A 25 3.00 -15.22 -19.32
CA GLU A 25 4.22 -14.63 -19.90
C GLU A 25 5.24 -14.29 -18.82
N GLN A 26 4.80 -13.72 -17.70
CA GLN A 26 5.64 -13.42 -16.53
C GLN A 26 6.00 -14.65 -15.70
N ARG A 27 5.50 -15.84 -16.06
CA ARG A 27 5.69 -17.11 -15.33
C ARG A 27 5.26 -17.04 -13.86
N ILE A 28 4.23 -16.25 -13.57
CA ILE A 28 3.65 -16.11 -12.22
C ILE A 28 2.69 -17.27 -11.93
N GLY A 29 1.92 -17.66 -12.96
CA GLY A 29 1.00 -18.79 -12.91
C GLY A 29 0.18 -18.94 -14.18
N THR A 30 -0.72 -19.91 -14.21
CA THR A 30 -1.44 -20.33 -15.43
C THR A 30 -2.93 -20.03 -15.41
N THR A 31 -3.56 -20.22 -14.26
CA THR A 31 -5.03 -20.19 -14.14
C THR A 31 -5.43 -19.09 -13.17
N LEU A 32 -6.18 -18.10 -13.68
CA LEU A 32 -6.78 -17.01 -12.91
C LEU A 32 -8.22 -17.38 -12.53
N THR A 33 -8.55 -17.27 -11.23
CA THR A 33 -9.84 -17.61 -10.65
C THR A 33 -10.20 -16.65 -9.51
N ASP A 34 -11.43 -16.73 -8.99
CA ASP A 34 -11.90 -16.01 -7.80
C ASP A 34 -11.66 -14.50 -7.83
N VAL A 35 -11.85 -13.88 -8.99
CA VAL A 35 -11.68 -12.44 -9.21
C VAL A 35 -12.86 -11.70 -8.57
N ALA A 36 -12.59 -10.94 -7.51
CA ALA A 36 -13.60 -10.19 -6.79
C ALA A 36 -13.08 -8.81 -6.34
N PRO A 37 -13.89 -7.75 -6.40
CA PRO A 37 -13.49 -6.45 -5.89
C PRO A 37 -13.27 -6.50 -4.38
N LEU A 38 -12.24 -5.79 -3.91
CA LEU A 38 -12.01 -5.53 -2.49
C LEU A 38 -12.51 -4.13 -2.13
N THR A 39 -13.07 -3.99 -0.94
CA THR A 39 -13.49 -2.69 -0.40
C THR A 39 -12.27 -1.77 -0.25
N GLY A 40 -12.35 -0.56 -0.80
CA GLY A 40 -11.14 0.29 -0.87
C GLY A 40 -11.28 1.59 -1.63
N GLY A 41 -12.37 2.35 -1.42
CA GLY A 41 -12.56 3.69 -1.97
C GLY A 41 -12.71 3.76 -3.50
N THR A 42 -13.16 4.91 -4.01
CA THR A 42 -13.45 5.11 -5.44
C THR A 42 -12.23 5.52 -6.27
N GLN A 43 -11.07 5.73 -5.63
CA GLN A 43 -9.90 6.32 -6.28
C GLN A 43 -9.01 5.32 -7.01
N ASN A 44 -9.00 4.04 -6.60
CA ASN A 44 -8.26 2.96 -7.24
C ASN A 44 -9.11 1.69 -7.23
N ILE A 45 -8.93 0.81 -8.22
CA ILE A 45 -9.59 -0.50 -8.25
C ILE A 45 -8.62 -1.50 -7.60
N VAL A 46 -9.10 -2.17 -6.56
CA VAL A 46 -8.38 -3.21 -5.83
C VAL A 46 -9.19 -4.49 -5.94
N VAL A 47 -8.56 -5.55 -6.45
CA VAL A 47 -9.24 -6.80 -6.79
C VAL A 47 -8.47 -7.96 -6.20
N GLY A 48 -9.13 -8.76 -5.38
CA GLY A 48 -8.63 -10.03 -4.90
C GLY A 48 -8.81 -11.10 -5.97
N MET A 49 -7.84 -11.99 -6.10
CA MET A 49 -7.87 -13.06 -7.10
C MET A 49 -7.02 -14.25 -6.66
N SER A 50 -7.23 -15.39 -7.30
CA SER A 50 -6.48 -16.62 -7.10
C SER A 50 -5.75 -17.00 -8.39
N VAL A 51 -4.43 -17.19 -8.30
CA VAL A 51 -3.59 -17.66 -9.41
C VAL A 51 -2.99 -19.00 -9.03
N ASP A 52 -3.40 -20.06 -9.72
CA ASP A 52 -3.04 -21.46 -9.40
C ASP A 52 -3.25 -21.81 -7.91
N GLY A 53 -4.34 -21.30 -7.31
CA GLY A 53 -4.68 -21.50 -5.90
C GLY A 53 -3.97 -20.56 -4.91
N ARG A 54 -3.07 -19.68 -5.38
CA ARG A 54 -2.40 -18.67 -4.55
C ARG A 54 -3.18 -17.36 -4.58
N ARG A 55 -3.55 -16.85 -3.41
CA ARG A 55 -4.25 -15.58 -3.28
C ARG A 55 -3.33 -14.39 -3.53
N MET A 56 -3.82 -13.43 -4.30
CA MET A 56 -3.12 -12.21 -4.70
C MET A 56 -4.10 -11.04 -4.76
N VAL A 57 -3.58 -9.83 -4.67
CA VAL A 57 -4.32 -8.60 -4.88
C VAL A 57 -3.74 -7.85 -6.06
N LEU A 58 -4.59 -7.51 -7.02
CA LEU A 58 -4.29 -6.57 -8.09
C LEU A 58 -4.73 -5.18 -7.68
N ARG A 59 -3.87 -4.19 -7.94
CA ARG A 59 -4.22 -2.78 -7.83
C ARG A 59 -3.95 -2.06 -9.14
N ARG A 60 -4.92 -1.26 -9.57
CA ARG A 60 -4.83 -0.40 -10.75
C ARG A 60 -5.53 0.95 -10.52
N PRO A 61 -5.29 1.94 -11.40
CA PRO A 61 -6.05 3.19 -11.46
C PRO A 61 -7.56 2.95 -11.63
N PRO A 62 -8.39 3.97 -11.39
CA PRO A 62 -9.84 3.85 -11.59
C PRO A 62 -10.17 3.59 -13.08
N LEU A 63 -11.43 3.23 -13.37
CA LEU A 63 -11.89 2.98 -14.75
C LEU A 63 -11.62 4.17 -15.68
N HIS A 64 -11.77 5.38 -15.16
CA HIS A 64 -11.50 6.64 -15.86
C HIS A 64 -10.30 7.34 -15.21
N PRO A 65 -9.06 6.97 -15.57
CA PRO A 65 -7.87 7.50 -14.93
C PRO A 65 -7.69 8.98 -15.25
N ARG A 66 -7.26 9.75 -14.25
CA ARG A 66 -6.70 11.09 -14.45
C ARG A 66 -5.30 10.99 -15.09
N PRO A 67 -4.79 12.05 -15.74
CA PRO A 67 -3.45 12.05 -16.35
C PRO A 67 -2.28 11.70 -15.42
N THR A 68 -2.47 11.79 -14.10
CA THR A 68 -1.45 11.46 -13.10
C THR A 68 -1.60 10.07 -12.49
N SER A 69 -2.60 9.29 -12.86
CA SER A 69 -2.94 8.04 -12.15
C SER A 69 -1.86 6.98 -12.29
N ASP A 70 -1.33 6.78 -13.51
CA ASP A 70 -0.21 5.85 -13.72
C ASP A 70 1.06 6.29 -12.99
N LYS A 71 1.31 7.61 -12.92
CA LYS A 71 2.41 8.14 -12.12
C LYS A 71 2.23 7.84 -10.63
N THR A 72 1.00 7.79 -10.13
CA THR A 72 0.72 7.35 -8.76
C THR A 72 1.02 5.87 -8.60
N MET A 73 0.58 5.00 -9.51
CA MET A 73 0.87 3.56 -9.45
C MET A 73 2.38 3.27 -9.48
N LEU A 74 3.13 3.94 -10.36
CA LEU A 74 4.59 3.80 -10.42
C LEU A 74 5.27 4.19 -9.10
N ARG A 75 4.72 5.19 -8.38
CA ARG A 75 5.23 5.56 -7.06
C ARG A 75 4.91 4.51 -6.01
N GLU A 76 3.73 3.91 -6.04
CA GLU A 76 3.36 2.81 -5.14
C GLU A 76 4.24 1.57 -5.38
N ILE A 77 4.49 1.21 -6.65
CA ILE A 77 5.41 0.14 -7.04
C ILE A 77 6.82 0.41 -6.49
N ALA A 78 7.34 1.62 -6.67
CA ALA A 78 8.66 2.01 -6.17
C ALA A 78 8.74 1.89 -4.64
N VAL A 79 7.69 2.27 -3.92
CA VAL A 79 7.61 2.12 -2.45
C VAL A 79 7.64 0.64 -2.07
N LEU A 80 6.78 -0.20 -2.62
CA LEU A 80 6.72 -1.62 -2.26
C LEU A 80 8.03 -2.35 -2.57
N ARG A 81 8.66 -2.06 -3.72
CA ARG A 81 9.98 -2.62 -4.06
C ARG A 81 11.08 -2.15 -3.11
N THR A 82 11.01 -0.90 -2.65
CA THR A 82 11.99 -0.36 -1.68
C THR A 82 11.81 -0.98 -0.30
N LEU A 83 10.56 -1.24 0.10
CA LEU A 83 10.25 -1.89 1.38
C LEU A 83 10.55 -3.39 1.37
N ALA A 84 10.62 -4.03 0.20
CA ALA A 84 10.88 -5.46 0.08
C ALA A 84 12.18 -5.85 0.81
N GLY A 85 12.07 -6.77 1.77
CA GLY A 85 13.19 -7.23 2.60
C GLY A 85 13.49 -6.35 3.83
N SER A 86 12.76 -5.25 4.04
CA SER A 86 12.81 -4.47 5.28
C SER A 86 11.96 -5.09 6.39
N ALA A 87 12.13 -4.60 7.62
CA ALA A 87 11.34 -5.01 8.79
C ALA A 87 9.95 -4.35 8.85
N VAL A 88 9.66 -3.37 7.98
CA VAL A 88 8.38 -2.66 7.95
C VAL A 88 7.29 -3.62 7.48
N PRO A 89 6.16 -3.77 8.19
CA PRO A 89 5.04 -4.57 7.70
C PRO A 89 4.43 -3.96 6.43
N HIS A 90 4.43 -4.70 5.32
CA HIS A 90 3.83 -4.32 4.05
C HIS A 90 3.40 -5.56 3.25
N PRO A 91 2.43 -5.45 2.32
CA PRO A 91 2.13 -6.53 1.40
C PRO A 91 3.35 -6.88 0.54
N GLY A 92 3.66 -8.17 0.41
CA GLY A 92 4.77 -8.62 -0.45
C GLY A 92 4.53 -8.22 -1.91
N PHE A 93 5.49 -7.54 -2.52
CA PHE A 93 5.43 -7.21 -3.95
C PHE A 93 5.62 -8.48 -4.79
N ILE A 94 4.71 -8.74 -5.73
CA ILE A 94 4.79 -9.91 -6.62
C ILE A 94 5.32 -9.51 -7.99
N ALA A 95 4.63 -8.59 -8.67
CA ALA A 95 4.97 -8.16 -10.02
C ALA A 95 4.27 -6.84 -10.37
N ALA A 96 4.73 -6.16 -11.42
CA ALA A 96 4.05 -5.00 -11.98
C ALA A 96 4.09 -5.01 -13.51
N CYS A 97 3.04 -4.48 -14.12
CA CYS A 97 2.97 -4.22 -15.54
C CYS A 97 2.95 -2.71 -15.77
N THR A 98 3.98 -2.19 -16.44
CA THR A 98 4.04 -0.80 -16.88
C THR A 98 3.69 -0.61 -18.35
N ASP A 99 3.45 -1.72 -19.06
CA ASP A 99 3.01 -1.72 -20.44
C ASP A 99 1.50 -1.43 -20.50
N LEU A 100 1.16 -0.32 -21.16
CA LEU A 100 -0.22 0.14 -21.30
C LEU A 100 -0.99 -0.70 -22.33
N ASP A 101 -0.32 -1.48 -23.17
CA ASP A 101 -0.98 -2.29 -24.20
C ASP A 101 -1.70 -3.52 -23.60
N VAL A 102 -1.43 -3.86 -22.32
CA VAL A 102 -2.05 -5.02 -21.66
C VAL A 102 -3.49 -4.73 -21.24
N ILE A 103 -3.75 -3.67 -20.47
CA ILE A 103 -5.10 -3.27 -20.01
C ILE A 103 -5.33 -1.73 -20.03
N GLY A 104 -4.50 -0.98 -20.75
CA GLY A 104 -4.62 0.48 -20.88
C GLY A 104 -4.07 1.30 -19.70
N VAL A 105 -3.60 0.67 -18.63
CA VAL A 105 -3.10 1.34 -17.41
C VAL A 105 -1.97 0.56 -16.76
N VAL A 106 -1.14 1.25 -15.96
CA VAL A 106 -0.16 0.59 -15.09
C VAL A 106 -0.90 -0.14 -13.97
N PHE A 107 -0.49 -1.37 -13.68
CA PHE A 107 -1.03 -2.13 -12.54
C PHE A 107 0.06 -2.96 -11.86
N TYR A 108 -0.21 -3.41 -10.65
CA TYR A 108 0.70 -4.29 -9.93
C TYR A 108 -0.02 -5.33 -9.09
N LEU A 109 0.71 -6.40 -8.77
CA LEU A 109 0.28 -7.50 -7.94
C LEU A 109 1.06 -7.51 -6.63
N MET A 110 0.34 -7.75 -5.54
CA MET A 110 0.90 -7.94 -4.22
C MET A 110 0.25 -9.13 -3.52
N GLU A 111 0.88 -9.62 -2.46
CA GLU A 111 0.32 -10.64 -1.59
C GLU A 111 -0.97 -10.13 -0.93
N GLU A 112 -1.96 -11.02 -0.79
CA GLU A 112 -3.14 -10.75 0.03
C GLU A 112 -2.73 -10.77 1.51
N VAL A 113 -3.07 -9.71 2.24
CA VAL A 113 -2.86 -9.64 3.70
C VAL A 113 -4.13 -10.14 4.38
N ASP A 114 -4.02 -11.30 5.05
CA ASP A 114 -5.10 -11.84 5.87
C ASP A 114 -5.21 -11.03 7.17
N GLY A 115 -6.31 -10.31 7.30
CA GLY A 115 -6.57 -9.41 8.43
C GLY A 115 -7.83 -8.59 8.22
N PHE A 116 -8.07 -7.64 9.13
CA PHE A 116 -9.20 -6.72 9.04
C PHE A 116 -8.70 -5.27 8.88
N ASN A 117 -9.49 -4.45 8.19
CA ASN A 117 -9.21 -3.02 8.05
C ASN A 117 -10.00 -2.23 9.09
N PRO A 118 -9.36 -1.62 10.10
CA PRO A 118 -10.06 -0.89 11.17
C PRO A 118 -10.86 0.33 10.66
N GLY A 119 -10.62 0.79 9.43
CA GLY A 119 -11.40 1.85 8.78
C GLY A 119 -12.75 1.38 8.23
N THR A 120 -12.98 0.07 8.08
CA THR A 120 -14.24 -0.51 7.58
C THR A 120 -14.91 -1.41 8.60
N GLU A 121 -14.12 -2.19 9.34
CA GLU A 121 -14.60 -3.14 10.33
C GLU A 121 -13.60 -3.26 11.47
N VAL A 122 -14.11 -3.51 12.66
CA VAL A 122 -13.29 -3.79 13.83
C VAL A 122 -13.68 -5.16 14.33
N SER A 123 -12.75 -6.13 14.23
CA SER A 123 -13.04 -7.51 14.63
C SER A 123 -13.45 -7.59 16.11
N GLN A 124 -14.35 -8.52 16.44
CA GLN A 124 -14.79 -8.73 17.82
C GLN A 124 -13.60 -9.05 18.75
N ALA A 125 -12.62 -9.80 18.26
CA ALA A 125 -11.37 -10.07 18.98
C ALA A 125 -10.64 -8.78 19.38
N TYR A 126 -10.57 -7.78 18.49
CA TYR A 126 -9.98 -6.48 18.82
C TYR A 126 -10.82 -5.68 19.83
N GLN A 127 -12.15 -5.81 19.78
CA GLN A 127 -13.06 -5.12 20.71
C GLN A 127 -13.02 -5.71 22.12
N ASP A 128 -12.83 -7.02 22.24
CA ASP A 128 -12.90 -7.71 23.53
C ASP A 128 -11.55 -7.77 24.25
N ASP A 129 -10.43 -7.76 23.51
CA ASP A 129 -9.09 -7.91 24.07
C ASP A 129 -8.36 -6.55 24.22
N ALA A 130 -8.25 -6.06 25.46
CA ALA A 130 -7.52 -4.83 25.78
C ALA A 130 -6.00 -4.93 25.52
N ASP A 131 -5.41 -6.10 25.73
CA ASP A 131 -3.98 -6.31 25.50
C ASP A 131 -3.70 -6.32 23.99
N LEU A 132 -4.61 -6.87 23.16
CA LEU A 132 -4.51 -6.78 21.71
C LEU A 132 -4.52 -5.33 21.25
N ARG A 133 -5.44 -4.49 21.75
CA ARG A 133 -5.47 -3.05 21.41
C ARG A 133 -4.18 -2.34 21.80
N TYR A 134 -3.65 -2.64 22.99
CA TYR A 134 -2.37 -2.10 23.44
C TYR A 134 -1.21 -2.51 22.51
N ARG A 135 -1.10 -3.80 22.17
CA ARG A 135 -0.07 -4.31 21.23
C ARG A 135 -0.21 -3.69 19.84
N VAL A 136 -1.42 -3.50 19.34
CA VAL A 136 -1.67 -2.82 18.05
C VAL A 136 -1.18 -1.38 18.09
N GLY A 137 -1.48 -0.64 19.17
CA GLY A 137 -0.96 0.73 19.36
C GLY A 137 0.57 0.80 19.33
N LEU A 138 1.24 -0.11 20.04
CA LEU A 138 2.71 -0.22 19.99
C LEU A 138 3.22 -0.62 18.60
N SER A 139 2.53 -1.53 17.92
CA SER A 139 2.88 -1.97 16.57
C SER A 139 2.84 -0.82 15.56
N TYR A 140 1.85 0.08 15.65
CA TYR A 140 1.82 1.29 14.81
C TYR A 140 3.03 2.20 15.05
N ALA A 141 3.34 2.51 16.30
CA ALA A 141 4.48 3.37 16.64
C ALA A 141 5.81 2.74 16.23
N GLY A 142 5.99 1.44 16.49
CA GLY A 142 7.17 0.67 16.09
C GLY A 142 7.33 0.62 14.57
N SER A 143 6.27 0.29 13.83
CA SER A 143 6.31 0.21 12.37
C SER A 143 6.64 1.55 11.71
N LEU A 144 6.14 2.68 12.25
CA LEU A 144 6.48 4.02 11.78
C LEU A 144 7.95 4.38 12.07
N ALA A 145 8.48 3.97 13.22
CA ALA A 145 9.89 4.16 13.53
C ALA A 145 10.79 3.36 12.58
N GLU A 146 10.45 2.08 12.33
CA GLU A 146 11.13 1.23 11.35
C GLU A 146 11.07 1.82 9.94
N LEU A 147 9.90 2.34 9.54
CA LEU A 147 9.73 3.02 8.24
C LEU A 147 10.69 4.21 8.10
N GLY A 148 10.92 4.96 9.17
CA GLY A 148 11.88 6.06 9.20
C GLY A 148 13.35 5.64 8.99
N ASN A 149 13.67 4.37 9.23
CA ASN A 149 15.02 3.81 9.13
C ASN A 149 15.27 3.02 7.83
N VAL A 150 14.27 2.85 6.96
CA VAL A 150 14.43 2.12 5.70
C VAL A 150 15.49 2.80 4.83
N ALA A 151 16.47 2.03 4.36
CA ALA A 151 17.46 2.51 3.40
C ALA A 151 16.79 2.75 2.04
N TRP A 152 16.62 4.01 1.65
CA TRP A 152 15.91 4.39 0.42
C TRP A 152 16.80 5.11 -0.58
N GLU A 153 17.97 5.63 -0.18
CA GLU A 153 18.81 6.53 -0.99
C GLU A 153 19.30 5.89 -2.30
N ASN A 154 19.41 4.57 -2.36
CA ASN A 154 19.84 3.82 -3.54
C ASN A 154 18.70 3.02 -4.21
N SER A 155 17.44 3.43 -3.99
CA SER A 155 16.24 2.75 -4.50
C SER A 155 15.51 3.57 -5.57
N GLU A 156 14.52 2.97 -6.23
CA GLU A 156 13.58 3.68 -7.13
C GLU A 156 12.90 4.87 -6.44
N LEU A 157 12.68 4.77 -5.11
CA LEU A 157 12.10 5.85 -4.31
C LEU A 157 13.00 7.11 -4.27
N ALA A 158 14.33 6.95 -4.34
CA ALA A 158 15.24 8.09 -4.38
C ALA A 158 15.08 8.93 -5.66
N ALA A 159 14.80 8.28 -6.80
CA ALA A 159 14.63 8.96 -8.08
C ALA A 159 13.37 9.85 -8.12
N ILE A 160 12.33 9.51 -7.34
CA ILE A 160 11.09 10.29 -7.26
C ILE A 160 11.09 11.34 -6.13
N ARG A 161 12.13 11.36 -5.29
CA ARG A 161 12.26 12.34 -4.21
C ARG A 161 12.40 13.74 -4.79
N ARG A 162 11.60 14.67 -4.27
CA ARG A 162 11.80 16.11 -4.51
C ARG A 162 12.90 16.65 -3.60
N PRO A 163 13.98 17.23 -4.14
CA PRO A 163 15.09 17.74 -3.33
C PRO A 163 14.69 18.95 -2.48
N GLY A 164 15.41 19.18 -1.39
CA GLY A 164 15.19 20.29 -0.45
C GLY A 164 14.23 19.94 0.70
N SER A 165 13.91 20.95 1.52
CA SER A 165 13.03 20.80 2.69
C SER A 165 11.58 20.51 2.30
N PHE A 166 10.99 19.48 2.89
CA PHE A 166 9.56 19.16 2.74
C PHE A 166 8.69 20.34 3.21
N LEU A 167 8.97 20.89 4.39
CA LEU A 167 8.20 21.99 4.98
C LEU A 167 8.27 23.25 4.11
N ALA A 168 9.45 23.59 3.58
CA ALA A 168 9.61 24.74 2.70
C ALA A 168 8.80 24.63 1.41
N ARG A 169 8.48 23.41 0.95
CA ARG A 169 7.62 23.18 -0.22
C ARG A 169 6.14 23.07 0.14
N GLN A 170 5.82 22.34 1.21
CA GLN A 170 4.43 21.99 1.53
C GLN A 170 3.69 23.11 2.24
N VAL A 171 4.34 23.87 3.12
CA VAL A 171 3.67 24.96 3.84
C VAL A 171 3.12 26.01 2.85
N PRO A 172 3.90 26.53 1.87
CA PRO A 172 3.34 27.44 0.85
C PRO A 172 2.26 26.78 -0.02
N GLN A 173 2.38 25.48 -0.32
CA GLN A 173 1.38 24.75 -1.12
C GLN A 173 0.02 24.69 -0.40
N PHE A 174 0.01 24.33 0.88
CA PHE A 174 -1.23 24.30 1.67
C PHE A 174 -1.82 25.70 1.86
N LEU A 175 -0.98 26.72 2.08
CA LEU A 175 -1.44 28.11 2.14
C LEU A 175 -2.04 28.58 0.80
N GLY A 176 -1.43 28.21 -0.33
CA GLY A 176 -1.98 28.48 -1.66
C GLY A 176 -3.34 27.83 -1.88
N LEU A 177 -3.48 26.56 -1.47
CA LEU A 177 -4.77 25.85 -1.52
C LEU A 177 -5.83 26.54 -0.63
N LEU A 178 -5.48 26.89 0.61
CA LEU A 178 -6.38 27.64 1.50
C LEU A 178 -6.81 28.98 0.87
N ASN A 179 -5.86 29.71 0.27
CA ASN A 179 -6.16 30.97 -0.41
C ASN A 179 -7.05 30.77 -1.65
N SER A 180 -6.95 29.65 -2.36
CA SER A 180 -7.85 29.34 -3.49
C SER A 180 -9.30 29.11 -3.07
N TYR A 181 -9.55 28.75 -1.81
CA TYR A 181 -10.92 28.68 -1.27
C TYR A 181 -11.43 30.04 -0.78
N ARG A 182 -10.55 31.02 -0.55
CA ARG A 182 -10.89 32.38 -0.12
C ARG A 182 -11.40 33.22 -1.31
N HIS A 183 -12.48 32.75 -1.92
CA HIS A 183 -13.34 33.56 -2.77
C HIS A 183 -14.51 34.10 -1.92
N GLU A 184 -15.25 35.09 -2.42
CA GLU A 184 -16.14 36.01 -1.67
C GLU A 184 -17.20 35.38 -0.75
N GLN A 185 -17.38 34.06 -0.75
CA GLN A 185 -18.37 33.32 0.04
C GLN A 185 -17.76 32.33 1.06
N TYR A 186 -16.43 32.22 1.16
CA TYR A 186 -15.79 31.37 2.18
C TYR A 186 -15.54 32.16 3.46
N SER A 187 -16.47 31.99 4.40
CA SER A 187 -16.41 32.49 5.77
C SER A 187 -15.95 31.31 6.66
N PRO A 188 -14.73 31.32 7.24
CA PRO A 188 -14.26 30.22 8.11
C PRO A 188 -15.20 29.93 9.28
N GLU A 189 -15.88 30.96 9.78
CA GLU A 189 -16.93 30.90 10.78
C GLU A 189 -18.24 30.22 10.30
N SER A 190 -18.39 29.93 9.00
CA SER A 190 -19.48 29.13 8.46
C SER A 190 -19.29 27.62 8.62
N LEU A 191 -18.09 27.16 9.01
CA LEU A 191 -17.86 25.78 9.43
C LEU A 191 -18.53 25.58 10.80
N ALA A 192 -19.74 25.01 10.79
CA ALA A 192 -20.46 24.64 12.01
C ALA A 192 -19.70 23.54 12.76
N GLY A 193 -18.76 23.93 13.62
CA GLY A 193 -17.92 23.00 14.35
C GLY A 193 -16.72 23.65 15.03
N GLY A 194 -16.98 24.47 16.05
CA GLY A 194 -15.98 24.87 17.05
C GLY A 194 -15.04 25.99 16.61
N GLY A 195 -15.32 27.21 17.09
CA GLY A 195 -14.39 28.31 16.99
C GLY A 195 -13.04 27.93 17.59
N VAL A 196 -12.01 27.85 16.75
CA VAL A 196 -10.64 27.90 17.23
C VAL A 196 -10.43 29.34 17.66
N GLY A 197 -10.43 29.59 18.97
CA GLY A 197 -10.13 30.91 19.52
C GLY A 197 -8.82 31.45 18.95
N PRO A 198 -8.62 32.79 18.93
CA PRO A 198 -7.41 33.37 18.37
C PRO A 198 -6.20 32.70 19.02
N VAL A 199 -5.30 32.17 18.18
CA VAL A 199 -4.00 31.70 18.64
C VAL A 199 -3.34 32.93 19.25
N ALA A 200 -3.27 32.95 20.58
CA ALA A 200 -2.60 34.00 21.32
C ALA A 200 -1.23 34.21 20.68
N GLY A 201 -0.92 35.48 20.42
CA GLY A 201 0.21 35.91 19.60
C GLY A 201 1.45 35.06 19.81
N GLY A 202 2.08 34.68 18.70
CA GLY A 202 3.39 34.04 18.74
C GLY A 202 4.31 34.81 19.70
N PRO A 203 5.17 34.12 20.45
CA PRO A 203 6.05 34.79 21.39
C PRO A 203 6.81 35.88 20.62
N SER A 204 6.52 37.13 20.99
CA SER A 204 7.34 38.29 20.66
C SER A 204 8.78 37.88 20.85
N ALA A 205 9.62 38.20 19.87
CA ALA A 205 11.04 37.85 19.81
C ALA A 205 11.76 38.24 21.11
N ALA A 206 11.68 37.35 22.11
CA ALA A 206 12.51 37.37 23.28
C ALA A 206 13.90 37.07 22.75
N ARG A 207 14.77 38.07 22.85
CA ARG A 207 16.17 38.01 22.47
C ARG A 207 16.80 36.78 23.12
N CYS A 208 16.90 35.68 22.35
CA CYS A 208 17.84 34.62 22.66
C CYS A 208 19.23 35.26 22.60
N ARG A 209 19.78 35.60 23.77
CA ARG A 209 21.20 35.87 23.93
C ARG A 209 21.93 34.62 23.49
N THR A 210 22.48 34.64 22.28
CA THR A 210 23.45 33.65 21.82
C THR A 210 24.68 33.80 22.69
N GLY A 211 24.82 32.91 23.68
CA GLY A 211 26.09 32.68 24.34
C GLY A 211 27.13 32.29 23.28
N HIS A 212 28.24 33.03 23.26
CA HIS A 212 29.40 32.75 22.43
C HIS A 212 29.89 31.31 22.65
N HIS A 213 29.64 30.42 21.69
CA HIS A 213 30.48 29.26 21.47
C HIS A 213 31.29 29.48 20.19
N ALA A 214 32.60 29.63 20.39
CA ALA A 214 33.61 29.79 19.36
C ALA A 214 33.48 28.68 18.29
N ARG A 215 33.35 29.10 17.02
CA ARG A 215 33.39 28.21 15.87
C ARG A 215 34.77 27.53 15.82
N ARG A 216 34.83 26.25 16.20
CA ARG A 216 35.97 25.40 15.84
C ARG A 216 35.92 25.16 14.33
N ARG A 217 37.01 25.48 13.63
CA ARG A 217 37.19 25.23 12.19
C ARG A 217 37.08 23.73 11.88
N PRO A 218 36.35 23.31 10.85
CA PRO A 218 36.47 21.95 10.33
C PRO A 218 37.86 21.76 9.66
N PRO A 219 38.47 20.57 9.74
CA PRO A 219 39.74 20.30 9.09
C PRO A 219 39.58 20.29 7.57
N GLN A 220 40.55 20.90 6.89
CA GLN A 220 40.63 21.01 5.43
C GLN A 220 40.77 19.62 4.79
N GLN A 221 39.87 19.28 3.87
CA GLN A 221 40.02 18.11 3.00
C GLN A 221 41.06 18.43 1.92
N ARG A 222 42.08 17.57 1.81
CA ARG A 222 43.07 17.60 0.72
C ARG A 222 42.43 17.13 -0.60
N PRO A 223 42.79 17.71 -1.75
CA PRO A 223 42.25 17.27 -3.04
C PRO A 223 42.85 15.93 -3.46
N VAL A 224 41.99 15.01 -3.92
CA VAL A 224 42.37 13.76 -4.59
C VAL A 224 42.35 14.01 -6.11
N ALA A 225 43.45 13.69 -6.78
CA ALA A 225 43.61 13.82 -8.23
C ALA A 225 42.78 12.76 -9.01
N PRO A 226 42.33 13.06 -10.24
CA PRO A 226 41.50 12.15 -11.02
C PRO A 226 42.35 11.06 -11.71
N ARG A 227 41.93 9.80 -11.61
CA ARG A 227 42.47 8.71 -12.46
C ARG A 227 41.42 8.27 -13.48
N GLY A 228 41.69 8.63 -14.73
CA GLY A 228 41.68 7.76 -15.90
C GLY A 228 40.38 7.01 -16.25
N ALA A 229 39.73 7.49 -17.30
CA ALA A 229 38.72 6.76 -18.06
C ALA A 229 39.28 5.45 -18.65
N ARG A 230 38.47 4.39 -18.64
CA ARG A 230 38.50 3.33 -19.66
C ARG A 230 37.09 2.96 -20.06
N ALA A 231 36.82 3.11 -21.35
CA ALA A 231 35.68 2.55 -22.05
C ALA A 231 35.80 1.03 -22.14
N GLY A 232 34.66 0.32 -22.15
CA GLY A 232 34.63 -1.05 -22.65
C GLY A 232 33.54 -1.93 -22.07
N ARG A 233 32.56 -2.22 -22.94
CA ARG A 233 31.99 -3.55 -23.19
C ARG A 233 30.69 -3.91 -22.44
N VAL A 234 29.66 -4.01 -23.27
CA VAL A 234 28.38 -4.71 -23.09
C VAL A 234 28.64 -6.14 -22.61
N HIS A 235 27.98 -6.55 -21.52
CA HIS A 235 27.83 -7.95 -21.15
C HIS A 235 26.38 -8.25 -20.77
N ARG A 236 25.76 -9.13 -21.57
CA ARG A 236 24.69 -10.03 -21.12
C ARG A 236 25.24 -10.93 -20.02
N LEU A 237 24.49 -11.06 -18.94
CA LEU A 237 24.47 -12.18 -18.00
C LEU A 237 22.97 -12.41 -17.74
N GLY A 238 22.37 -13.55 -18.03
CA GLY A 238 22.89 -14.90 -17.86
C GLY A 238 22.24 -15.47 -16.60
N ASP A 239 21.40 -16.47 -16.80
CA ASP A 239 20.65 -17.20 -15.77
C ASP A 239 21.47 -17.50 -14.51
N VAL A 240 20.87 -17.25 -13.35
CA VAL A 240 21.35 -17.78 -12.07
C VAL A 240 20.29 -18.70 -11.48
N HIS A 241 20.45 -19.99 -11.78
CA HIS A 241 19.95 -21.07 -10.94
C HIS A 241 20.88 -21.26 -9.73
N HIS A 242 20.43 -20.95 -8.52
CA HIS A 242 20.83 -21.67 -7.31
C HIS A 242 19.79 -21.47 -6.21
N ARG A 243 19.01 -22.52 -5.91
CA ARG A 243 19.23 -23.51 -4.84
C ARG A 243 18.76 -23.00 -3.48
N ARG A 244 17.73 -23.72 -3.00
CA ARG A 244 17.19 -23.74 -1.65
C ARG A 244 18.30 -23.67 -0.59
N SER A 245 18.15 -22.78 0.37
CA SER A 245 18.62 -23.02 1.73
C SER A 245 17.50 -22.63 2.69
N ALA A 246 17.04 -23.63 3.43
CA ALA A 246 16.11 -23.48 4.54
C ALA A 246 16.89 -22.93 5.73
N ALA A 247 16.51 -21.76 6.24
CA ALA A 247 16.79 -21.36 7.60
C ALA A 247 15.57 -20.59 8.11
N ARG A 248 14.83 -21.26 8.99
CA ARG A 248 13.66 -20.76 9.69
C ARG A 248 14.13 -19.65 10.65
N SER A 249 13.53 -18.47 10.55
CA SER A 249 13.36 -17.57 11.69
C SER A 249 11.87 -17.40 11.88
N ARG A 250 11.35 -18.04 12.93
CA ARG A 250 9.97 -17.86 13.41
C ARG A 250 9.94 -16.51 14.10
N VAL A 251 9.20 -15.56 13.53
CA VAL A 251 8.57 -14.50 14.32
C VAL A 251 7.17 -15.02 14.60
N ASP A 252 6.82 -15.15 15.88
CA ASP A 252 5.53 -15.66 16.35
C ASP A 252 4.38 -14.80 15.82
N ALA A 253 3.78 -15.23 14.70
CA ALA A 253 2.42 -14.87 14.36
C ALA A 253 1.50 -15.77 15.20
N GLY A 254 0.92 -15.18 16.24
CA GLY A 254 -0.11 -15.82 17.07
C GLY A 254 -1.30 -16.25 16.21
N VAL A 255 -1.39 -17.57 16.00
CA VAL A 255 -2.53 -18.26 15.38
C VAL A 255 -3.67 -18.34 16.39
N LEU A 256 -4.83 -17.76 16.08
CA LEU A 256 -6.19 -18.07 16.59
C LEU A 256 -7.16 -17.47 15.54
N ALA A 257 -8.12 -18.15 14.91
CA ALA A 257 -8.83 -19.37 15.22
C ALA A 257 -9.27 -20.09 13.92
N ARG A 258 -9.34 -21.43 13.98
CA ARG A 258 -9.89 -22.30 12.92
C ARG A 258 -11.41 -22.15 12.86
N ARG A 259 -11.97 -21.96 11.66
CA ARG A 259 -13.41 -22.18 11.41
C ARG A 259 -13.73 -23.69 11.43
N PRO A 260 -14.83 -24.14 12.06
CA PRO A 260 -15.29 -25.51 11.89
C PRO A 260 -16.01 -25.68 10.54
N GLN A 261 -15.65 -26.74 9.81
CA GLN A 261 -16.41 -27.25 8.67
C GLN A 261 -17.78 -27.76 9.15
N SER A 262 -18.86 -27.19 8.62
CA SER A 262 -20.20 -27.76 8.76
C SER A 262 -20.40 -28.85 7.70
N ASP A 263 -20.32 -30.11 8.15
CA ASP A 263 -20.67 -31.32 7.42
C ASP A 263 -22.20 -31.43 7.38
N GLN A 264 -22.84 -31.08 6.26
CA GLN A 264 -24.25 -31.44 6.01
C GLN A 264 -24.30 -32.63 5.05
N ARG A 265 -24.23 -33.84 5.62
CA ARG A 265 -24.64 -35.07 4.93
C ARG A 265 -26.15 -35.22 5.05
N GLY A 266 -26.79 -35.34 3.88
CA GLY A 266 -28.21 -35.62 3.76
C GLY A 266 -28.60 -36.97 4.37
N ILE A 267 -29.70 -36.96 5.12
CA ILE A 267 -30.44 -38.17 5.49
C ILE A 267 -31.70 -38.17 4.64
N GLY A 268 -31.64 -38.89 3.52
CA GLY A 268 -32.81 -39.34 2.79
C GLY A 268 -33.28 -40.67 3.38
N THR A 269 -34.44 -40.69 4.01
CA THR A 269 -35.17 -41.93 4.30
C THR A 269 -36.46 -41.92 3.50
N GLY A 270 -36.44 -42.66 2.40
CA GLY A 270 -37.62 -42.94 1.59
C GLY A 270 -38.64 -43.77 2.37
N ARG A 271 -39.92 -43.42 2.20
CA ARG A 271 -41.05 -44.23 2.65
C ARG A 271 -41.96 -44.47 1.46
N THR A 272 -41.82 -45.65 0.84
CA THR A 272 -42.78 -46.22 -0.10
C THR A 272 -43.67 -47.23 0.62
N ARG A 273 -44.98 -47.15 0.33
CA ARG A 273 -46.09 -48.12 0.46
C ARG A 273 -47.35 -47.33 0.86
N ARG A 274 -48.57 -47.58 0.39
CA ARG A 274 -49.17 -48.34 -0.73
C ARG A 274 -50.63 -47.84 -0.73
N SER A 275 -51.27 -47.89 -1.89
CA SER A 275 -52.68 -47.60 -2.15
C SER A 275 -53.68 -48.38 -1.28
N CYS A 276 -54.83 -47.78 -0.96
CA CYS A 276 -56.18 -48.34 -1.21
C CYS A 276 -57.25 -47.25 -1.01
N ALA A 277 -58.17 -47.15 -1.97
CA ALA A 277 -59.42 -46.38 -1.98
C ALA A 277 -60.55 -47.18 -1.25
N PRO A 278 -61.85 -46.83 -1.27
CA PRO A 278 -62.59 -45.85 -2.09
C PRO A 278 -62.80 -44.47 -1.45
#